data_AF-A0A2X0MGA8-F1
#
_entry.id   AF-A0A2X0MGA8-F1
#
_cell.length_a   1.000
_cell.length_b   1.000
_cell.length_c   1.000
_cell.angle_alpha   90.00
_cell.angle_beta   90.00
_cell.angle_gamma   90.00
#
_symmetry.space_group_name_H-M   'P 1'
#
loop_
_entity.id
_entity.type
_entity.pdbx_description
1 polymer ?
#
loop_
_entity_poly.entity_id
_entity_poly.type
_entity_poly.pdbx_seq_one_letter_code
_entity_poly.pdbx_strand_id
1 'polypeptide(L)'
;MIVSTCVGLIAGLGSLFLLPYSPRWLVSQGRTQEAKAVLALITEHSEEEERKELLSLPPRGEKAGWIDIFRRGVRGRTILGAFLNVFQQLSGIDFVLFYAPLLFTQAGLDPKTSAFVASGVTGLALFATTALAATWVDKIGRRTLFIWGGLAIAICHACIGSLYASGAAYTEGGKWAIVTLIELYTIIFAGTWSLVTRLYSTEIQPSRTRSPASSFCIGVNQLVNTLVALTSPAFLAKSPFGPYFLYGGLSAFATAVAYIYMQETIGKSLETIDSSFHESPTAVTWPPSLLRTGARRTQAGARRSSRRRSSAAHVDENGKPTFPGNYAMERLGSSNGSAGLQGSAIED
;
A
#
# COMPACT_ATOMS: atom_id res chain seq x y z
N MET A 1 21.90 8.40 -26.18
CA MET A 1 20.45 8.41 -26.46
C MET A 1 20.06 7.56 -27.66
N ILE A 2 20.60 7.79 -28.87
CA ILE A 2 20.20 7.06 -30.10
C ILE A 2 20.23 5.53 -29.96
N VAL A 3 21.32 4.96 -29.42
CA VAL A 3 21.45 3.51 -29.23
C VAL A 3 20.34 2.95 -28.32
N SER A 4 20.04 3.62 -27.21
CA SER A 4 18.98 3.20 -26.29
C SER A 4 17.59 3.28 -26.93
N THR A 5 17.34 4.32 -27.73
CA THR A 5 16.08 4.46 -28.49
C THR A 5 15.92 3.36 -29.55
N CYS A 6 16.98 3.04 -30.28
CA CYS A 6 16.97 1.96 -31.28
C CYS A 6 16.71 0.59 -30.63
N VAL A 7 17.38 0.29 -29.52
CA VAL A 7 17.14 -0.96 -28.76
C VAL A 7 15.68 -1.02 -28.29
N GLY A 8 15.14 0.08 -27.76
CA GLY A 8 13.73 0.16 -27.34
C GLY A 8 12.75 -0.06 -28.50
N LEU A 9 13.01 0.52 -29.66
CA LEU A 9 12.20 0.35 -30.88
C LEU A 9 12.23 -1.08 -31.41
N ILE A 10 13.42 -1.69 -31.46
CA ILE A 10 13.59 -3.08 -31.90
C ILE A 10 12.87 -4.04 -30.95
N ALA A 11 13.02 -3.85 -29.63
CA ALA A 11 12.32 -4.66 -28.65
C ALA A 11 10.80 -4.46 -28.72
N GLY A 12 10.34 -3.22 -28.90
CA GLY A 12 8.92 -2.90 -29.04
C GLY A 12 8.29 -3.51 -30.29
N LEU A 13 8.89 -3.28 -31.47
CA LEU A 13 8.42 -3.87 -32.72
C LEU A 13 8.54 -5.39 -32.71
N GLY A 14 9.65 -5.93 -32.21
CA GLY A 14 9.85 -7.36 -32.04
C GLY A 14 8.76 -8.00 -31.17
N SER A 15 8.39 -7.36 -30.06
CA SER A 15 7.33 -7.86 -29.17
C SER A 15 5.95 -7.92 -29.85
N LEU A 16 5.67 -7.02 -30.79
CA LEU A 16 4.40 -7.02 -31.53
C LEU A 16 4.28 -8.17 -32.53
N PHE A 17 5.40 -8.59 -33.12
CA PHE A 17 5.41 -9.64 -34.16
C PHE A 17 5.71 -11.04 -33.61
N LEU A 18 6.45 -11.17 -32.50
CA LEU A 18 6.93 -12.45 -31.99
C LEU A 18 6.10 -13.00 -30.82
N LEU A 19 5.41 -12.15 -30.05
CA LEU A 19 4.71 -12.61 -28.84
C LEU A 19 3.22 -12.88 -29.12
N PRO A 20 2.69 -14.04 -28.69
CA PRO A 20 1.27 -14.29 -28.74
C PRO A 20 0.52 -13.35 -27.79
N TYR A 21 -0.73 -13.02 -28.13
CA TYR A 21 -1.61 -12.25 -27.24
C TYR A 21 -1.85 -12.99 -25.92
N SER A 22 -2.01 -12.24 -24.83
CA SER A 22 -2.32 -12.82 -23.51
C SER A 22 -3.59 -13.71 -23.58
N PRO A 23 -3.56 -14.95 -23.06
CA PRO A 23 -4.72 -15.85 -23.03
C PRO A 23 -5.97 -15.19 -22.41
N ARG A 24 -5.78 -14.41 -21.33
CA ARG A 24 -6.87 -13.64 -20.69
C ARG A 24 -7.50 -12.63 -21.62
N TRP A 25 -6.69 -11.93 -22.41
CA TRP A 25 -7.19 -10.99 -23.41
C TRP A 25 -7.95 -11.74 -24.52
N LEU A 26 -7.43 -12.87 -25.00
CA LEU A 26 -8.09 -13.70 -26.01
C LEU A 26 -9.47 -14.20 -25.54
N VAL A 27 -9.58 -14.68 -24.29
CA VAL A 27 -10.88 -15.06 -23.70
C VAL A 27 -11.83 -13.86 -23.62
N SER A 28 -11.33 -12.67 -23.23
CA SER A 28 -12.15 -11.45 -23.16
C SER A 28 -12.65 -10.96 -24.52
N GLN A 29 -12.03 -11.39 -25.62
CA GLN A 29 -12.46 -11.11 -27.00
C GLN A 29 -13.34 -12.25 -27.57
N GLY A 30 -13.65 -13.28 -26.78
CA GLY A 30 -14.37 -14.48 -27.23
C GLY A 30 -13.54 -15.45 -28.08
N ARG A 31 -12.21 -15.25 -28.19
CA ARG A 31 -11.27 -16.10 -28.94
C ARG A 31 -10.76 -17.26 -28.09
N THR A 32 -11.69 -18.05 -27.55
CA THR A 32 -11.39 -19.08 -26.54
C THR A 32 -10.48 -20.21 -27.06
N GLN A 33 -10.57 -20.59 -28.34
CA GLN A 33 -9.72 -21.63 -28.90
C GLN A 33 -8.26 -21.20 -29.05
N GLU A 34 -8.03 -19.96 -29.47
CA GLU A 34 -6.69 -19.38 -29.52
C GLU A 34 -6.11 -19.20 -28.11
N ALA A 35 -6.94 -18.79 -27.15
CA ALA A 35 -6.53 -18.69 -25.75
C ALA A 35 -6.02 -20.04 -25.21
N LYS A 36 -6.71 -21.15 -25.54
CA LYS A 36 -6.28 -22.50 -25.16
C LYS A 36 -4.97 -22.90 -25.82
N ALA A 37 -4.79 -22.59 -27.11
CA ALA A 37 -3.57 -22.90 -27.84
C ALA A 37 -2.35 -22.15 -27.25
N VAL A 38 -2.52 -20.86 -26.94
CA VAL A 38 -1.46 -20.06 -26.30
C VAL A 38 -1.20 -20.54 -24.86
N LEU A 39 -2.24 -20.90 -24.11
CA LEU A 39 -2.08 -21.42 -22.75
C LEU A 39 -1.32 -22.76 -22.73
N ALA A 40 -1.58 -23.64 -23.70
CA ALA A 40 -0.87 -24.90 -23.88
C ALA A 40 0.61 -24.70 -24.28
N LEU A 41 0.95 -23.59 -24.92
CA LEU A 41 2.33 -23.23 -25.25
C LEU A 41 3.11 -22.73 -24.02
N ILE A 42 2.44 -22.03 -23.09
CA ILE A 42 3.07 -21.37 -21.94
C ILE A 42 3.12 -22.29 -20.72
N THR A 43 2.25 -23.30 -20.65
CA THR A 43 2.11 -24.20 -19.49
C THR A 43 2.40 -25.63 -19.91
N GLU A 44 3.57 -26.18 -19.55
CA GLU A 44 3.95 -27.56 -19.92
C GLU A 44 3.09 -28.62 -19.22
N HIS A 45 2.54 -28.32 -18.05
CA HIS A 45 1.64 -29.19 -17.30
C HIS A 45 0.51 -28.34 -16.74
N SER A 46 -0.68 -28.46 -17.34
CA SER A 46 -1.85 -27.73 -16.89
C SER A 46 -2.15 -28.03 -15.43
N GLU A 47 -2.03 -27.02 -14.56
CA GLU A 47 -3.01 -26.87 -13.50
C GLU A 47 -4.37 -26.77 -14.20
N GLU A 48 -5.04 -27.91 -14.30
CA GLU A 48 -6.38 -28.05 -14.89
C GLU A 48 -7.37 -27.04 -14.26
N GLU A 49 -7.10 -26.64 -13.02
CA GLU A 49 -7.76 -25.56 -12.30
C GLU A 49 -7.52 -24.17 -12.91
N GLU A 50 -6.29 -23.77 -13.21
CA GLU A 50 -6.01 -22.46 -13.83
C GLU A 50 -6.63 -22.36 -15.23
N ARG A 51 -6.65 -23.49 -15.96
CA ARG A 51 -7.35 -23.60 -17.25
C ARG A 51 -8.87 -23.45 -17.10
N LYS A 52 -9.48 -24.12 -16.10
CA LYS A 52 -10.91 -23.97 -15.81
C LYS A 52 -11.25 -22.56 -15.34
N GLU A 53 -10.41 -21.97 -14.50
CA GLU A 53 -10.55 -20.61 -13.95
C GLU A 53 -10.56 -19.59 -15.09
N LEU A 54 -9.57 -19.64 -16.00
CA LEU A 54 -9.51 -18.76 -17.17
C LEU A 54 -10.69 -18.91 -18.12
N LEU A 55 -11.19 -20.14 -18.32
CA LEU A 55 -12.32 -20.42 -19.21
C LEU A 55 -13.68 -20.07 -18.60
N SER A 56 -13.74 -19.91 -17.27
CA SER A 56 -14.94 -19.44 -16.56
C SER A 56 -15.16 -17.93 -16.67
N LEU A 57 -14.15 -17.20 -17.17
CA LEU A 57 -14.25 -15.75 -17.35
C LEU A 57 -15.32 -15.41 -18.41
N PRO A 58 -16.23 -14.46 -18.12
CA PRO A 58 -17.27 -14.08 -19.06
C PRO A 58 -16.65 -13.49 -20.34
N PRO A 59 -17.07 -13.96 -21.54
CA PRO A 59 -16.46 -13.58 -22.83
C PRO A 59 -16.73 -12.13 -23.25
N ARG A 60 -17.53 -11.37 -22.49
CA ARG A 60 -17.81 -9.94 -22.69
C ARG A 60 -18.00 -9.25 -21.34
N GLY A 61 -16.92 -8.77 -20.74
CA GLY A 61 -17.01 -7.69 -19.75
C GLY A 61 -17.11 -6.35 -20.48
N GLU A 62 -18.00 -5.44 -20.06
CA GLU A 62 -17.96 -4.05 -20.51
C GLU A 62 -16.55 -3.49 -20.35
N LYS A 63 -16.01 -2.84 -21.40
CA LYS A 63 -14.72 -2.14 -21.32
C LYS A 63 -14.81 -1.15 -20.16
N ALA A 64 -13.99 -1.35 -19.13
CA ALA A 64 -13.96 -0.42 -18.01
C ALA A 64 -13.57 0.98 -18.50
N GLY A 65 -14.41 1.96 -18.24
CA GLY A 65 -14.08 3.35 -18.46
C GLY A 65 -13.01 3.82 -17.45
N TRP A 66 -12.29 4.89 -17.77
CA TRP A 66 -11.33 5.50 -16.85
C TRP A 66 -11.96 5.94 -15.52
N ILE A 67 -13.25 6.24 -15.51
CA ILE A 67 -14.00 6.62 -14.29
C ILE A 67 -14.30 5.38 -13.42
N ASP A 68 -14.31 4.17 -14.01
CA ASP A 68 -14.67 2.94 -13.29
C ASP A 68 -13.65 2.55 -12.22
N ILE A 69 -12.41 3.05 -12.33
CA ILE A 69 -11.36 2.84 -11.33
C ILE A 69 -11.70 3.52 -9.99
N PHE A 70 -12.57 4.52 -10.00
CA PHE A 70 -13.01 5.26 -8.81
C PHE A 70 -14.33 4.73 -8.20
N ARG A 71 -14.94 3.69 -8.79
CA ARG A 71 -16.18 3.12 -8.27
C ARG A 71 -15.98 2.37 -6.94
N ARG A 72 -17.05 2.27 -6.15
CA ARG A 72 -17.08 1.47 -4.92
C ARG A 72 -16.75 0.01 -5.25
N GLY A 73 -15.81 -0.60 -4.52
CA GLY A 73 -15.27 -1.94 -4.78
C GLY A 73 -13.84 -1.93 -5.35
N VAL A 74 -13.54 -1.03 -6.29
CA VAL A 74 -12.22 -0.96 -6.96
C VAL A 74 -11.33 0.15 -6.41
N ARG A 75 -11.94 1.28 -6.01
CA ARG A 75 -11.22 2.50 -5.59
C ARG A 75 -10.15 2.26 -4.51
N GLY A 76 -10.39 1.38 -3.55
CA GLY A 76 -9.44 1.12 -2.46
C GLY A 76 -8.13 0.52 -2.97
N ARG A 77 -8.22 -0.37 -3.96
CA ARG A 77 -7.05 -1.04 -4.56
C ARG A 77 -6.31 -0.11 -5.52
N THR A 78 -7.05 0.70 -6.29
CA THR A 78 -6.43 1.70 -7.15
C THR A 78 -5.74 2.79 -6.34
N ILE A 79 -6.34 3.26 -5.24
CA ILE A 79 -5.71 4.23 -4.33
C ILE A 79 -4.47 3.63 -3.67
N LEU A 80 -4.52 2.38 -3.21
CA LEU A 80 -3.35 1.71 -2.64
C LEU A 80 -2.23 1.54 -3.67
N GLY A 81 -2.54 1.11 -4.89
CA GLY A 81 -1.58 1.01 -5.99
C GLY A 81 -0.95 2.35 -6.34
N ALA A 82 -1.76 3.41 -6.43
CA ALA A 82 -1.28 4.77 -6.68
C ALA A 82 -0.42 5.28 -5.52
N PHE A 83 -0.83 5.04 -4.27
CA PHE A 83 -0.08 5.39 -3.08
C PHE A 83 1.31 4.75 -3.09
N LEU A 84 1.41 3.44 -3.33
CA LEU A 84 2.71 2.76 -3.37
C LEU A 84 3.61 3.31 -4.48
N ASN A 85 3.04 3.62 -5.66
CA ASN A 85 3.78 4.23 -6.77
C ASN A 85 4.25 5.66 -6.44
N VAL A 86 3.44 6.47 -5.76
CA VAL A 86 3.82 7.81 -5.30
C VAL A 86 4.97 7.71 -4.30
N PHE A 87 4.83 6.86 -3.29
CA PHE A 87 5.82 6.75 -2.22
C PHE A 87 7.11 6.07 -2.64
N GLN A 88 7.05 5.21 -3.67
CA GLN A 88 8.25 4.73 -4.35
C GLN A 88 9.06 5.89 -4.94
N GLN A 89 8.42 6.92 -5.50
CA GLN A 89 9.12 8.09 -6.04
C GLN A 89 9.56 9.04 -4.93
N LEU A 90 8.73 9.20 -3.90
CA LEU A 90 9.05 9.99 -2.71
C LEU A 90 10.07 9.32 -1.77
N SER A 91 10.61 8.14 -2.10
CA SER A 91 11.80 7.61 -1.44
C SER A 91 13.09 8.23 -1.98
N GLY A 92 13.01 9.09 -3.00
CA GLY A 92 14.15 9.85 -3.53
C GLY A 92 15.08 9.05 -4.44
N ILE A 93 14.64 7.92 -5.01
CA ILE A 93 15.53 7.09 -5.84
C ILE A 93 16.00 7.83 -7.07
N ASP A 94 15.08 8.48 -7.79
CA ASP A 94 15.41 9.18 -9.02
C ASP A 94 16.21 10.46 -8.74
N PHE A 95 16.00 11.08 -7.57
CA PHE A 95 16.89 12.13 -7.07
C PHE A 95 18.32 11.62 -6.93
N VAL A 96 18.51 10.48 -6.24
CA VAL A 96 19.83 9.89 -6.05
C VAL A 96 20.45 9.49 -7.39
N LEU A 97 19.70 8.84 -8.29
CA LEU A 97 20.24 8.37 -9.56
C LEU A 97 20.60 9.50 -10.53
N PHE A 98 19.78 10.56 -10.61
CA PHE A 98 20.06 11.70 -11.50
C PHE A 98 21.21 12.57 -11.00
N TYR A 99 21.35 12.69 -9.67
CA TYR A 99 22.34 13.57 -9.06
C TYR A 99 23.47 12.80 -8.37
N ALA A 100 23.61 11.48 -8.55
CA ALA A 100 24.65 10.67 -7.89
C ALA A 100 26.07 11.25 -8.06
N PRO A 101 26.52 11.68 -9.27
CA PRO A 101 27.83 12.32 -9.41
C PRO A 101 27.96 13.59 -8.56
N LEU A 102 26.90 14.39 -8.47
CA LEU A 102 26.86 15.61 -7.66
C LEU A 102 26.88 15.28 -6.16
N LEU A 103 26.13 14.28 -5.71
CA LEU A 103 26.11 13.85 -4.31
C LEU A 103 27.48 13.32 -3.86
N PHE A 104 28.14 12.54 -4.72
CA PHE A 104 29.48 11.99 -4.44
C PHE A 104 30.56 13.07 -4.45
N THR A 105 30.50 14.03 -5.37
CA THR A 105 31.41 15.20 -5.35
C THR A 105 31.17 16.09 -4.13
N GLN A 106 29.92 16.29 -3.71
CA GLN A 106 29.59 17.01 -2.48
C GLN A 106 30.06 16.29 -1.20
N ALA A 107 30.10 14.96 -1.23
CA ALA A 107 30.75 14.16 -0.19
C ALA A 107 32.28 14.30 -0.20
N GLY A 108 32.88 14.90 -1.24
CA GLY A 108 34.30 15.20 -1.32
C GLY A 108 35.12 14.20 -2.15
N LEU A 109 34.48 13.39 -3.00
CA LEU A 109 35.17 12.58 -4.01
C LEU A 109 35.58 13.42 -5.23
N ASP A 110 36.66 13.00 -5.89
CA ASP A 110 37.08 13.58 -7.17
C ASP A 110 35.95 13.43 -8.22
N PRO A 111 35.72 14.43 -9.10
CA PRO A 111 34.68 14.36 -10.12
C PRO A 111 34.78 13.14 -11.05
N LYS A 112 36.00 12.68 -11.39
CA LYS A 112 36.19 11.50 -12.25
C LYS A 112 35.76 10.22 -11.53
N THR A 113 36.17 10.06 -10.28
CA THR A 113 35.79 8.91 -9.44
C THR A 113 34.29 8.92 -9.17
N SER A 114 33.71 10.09 -8.89
CA SER A 114 32.29 10.26 -8.65
C SER A 114 31.44 9.82 -9.86
N ALA A 115 31.81 10.26 -11.06
CA ALA A 115 31.12 9.84 -12.29
C ALA A 115 31.29 8.33 -12.58
N PHE A 116 32.49 7.79 -12.34
CA PHE A 116 32.77 6.36 -12.52
C PHE A 116 31.95 5.49 -11.57
N VAL A 117 31.89 5.84 -10.28
CA VAL A 117 31.10 5.11 -9.28
C VAL A 117 29.61 5.22 -9.61
N ALA A 118 29.11 6.45 -9.80
CA ALA A 118 27.70 6.72 -10.06
C ALA A 118 27.15 6.04 -11.32
N SER A 119 27.95 5.92 -12.37
CA SER A 119 27.50 5.32 -13.62
C SER A 119 27.86 3.83 -13.72
N GLY A 120 29.11 3.48 -13.41
CA GLY A 120 29.63 2.12 -13.61
C GLY A 120 29.23 1.18 -12.48
N VAL A 121 29.58 1.55 -11.25
CA VAL A 121 29.37 0.70 -10.07
C VAL A 121 27.89 0.61 -9.75
N THR A 122 27.19 1.74 -9.65
CA THR A 122 25.74 1.76 -9.37
C THR A 122 24.96 1.01 -10.44
N GLY A 123 25.30 1.18 -11.73
CA GLY A 123 24.64 0.49 -12.84
C GLY A 123 24.80 -1.03 -12.78
N LEU A 124 26.02 -1.52 -12.53
CA LEU A 124 26.28 -2.96 -12.38
C LEU A 124 25.60 -3.53 -11.13
N ALA A 125 25.62 -2.80 -10.02
CA ALA A 125 24.97 -3.19 -8.77
C ALA A 125 23.45 -3.30 -8.96
N LEU A 126 22.82 -2.34 -9.65
CA LEU A 126 21.40 -2.38 -9.99
C LEU A 126 21.06 -3.57 -10.88
N PHE A 127 21.87 -3.84 -11.91
CA PHE A 127 21.66 -4.97 -12.79
C PHE A 127 21.75 -6.31 -12.04
N ALA A 128 22.84 -6.52 -11.29
CA ALA A 128 23.05 -7.73 -10.52
C ALA A 128 21.94 -7.93 -9.47
N THR A 129 21.60 -6.87 -8.74
CA THR A 129 20.55 -6.93 -7.71
C THR A 129 19.19 -7.25 -8.31
N THR A 130 18.84 -6.65 -9.44
CA THR A 130 17.55 -6.91 -10.11
C THR A 130 17.48 -8.35 -10.63
N ALA A 131 18.56 -8.86 -11.21
CA ALA A 131 18.64 -10.24 -11.68
C ALA A 131 18.48 -11.24 -10.52
N LEU A 132 19.14 -10.99 -9.40
CA LEU A 132 19.02 -11.81 -8.21
C LEU A 132 17.62 -11.66 -7.57
N ALA A 133 17.05 -10.46 -7.60
CA ALA A 133 15.73 -10.18 -7.04
C ALA A 133 14.60 -10.97 -7.68
N ALA A 134 14.71 -11.26 -8.97
CA ALA A 134 13.78 -12.13 -9.67
C ALA A 134 13.69 -13.54 -9.04
N THR A 135 14.76 -14.04 -8.41
CA THR A 135 14.79 -15.41 -7.87
C THR A 135 14.11 -15.56 -6.51
N TRP A 136 14.04 -14.48 -5.72
CA TRP A 136 13.51 -14.50 -4.36
C TRP A 136 12.22 -13.72 -4.17
N VAL A 137 11.86 -12.81 -5.09
CA VAL A 137 10.62 -12.03 -5.00
C VAL A 137 9.39 -12.93 -4.89
N ASP A 138 9.41 -14.06 -5.59
CA ASP A 138 8.36 -15.06 -5.57
C ASP A 138 8.44 -16.07 -4.41
N LYS A 139 9.47 -16.00 -3.56
CA LYS A 139 9.64 -16.88 -2.39
C LYS A 139 9.34 -16.19 -1.07
N ILE A 140 9.73 -14.92 -0.93
CA ILE A 140 9.67 -14.18 0.35
C ILE A 140 8.30 -13.51 0.58
N GLY A 141 7.59 -13.20 -0.49
CA GLY A 141 6.31 -12.48 -0.44
C GLY A 141 6.49 -10.97 -0.61
N ARG A 142 5.46 -10.34 -1.21
CA ARG A 142 5.50 -8.94 -1.62
C ARG A 142 5.44 -8.02 -0.41
N ARG A 143 4.57 -8.34 0.58
CA ARG A 143 4.37 -7.52 1.77
C ARG A 143 5.64 -7.50 2.64
N THR A 144 6.23 -8.66 2.86
CA THR A 144 7.46 -8.83 3.65
C THR A 144 8.60 -8.01 3.04
N LEU A 145 8.82 -8.13 1.72
CA LEU A 145 9.87 -7.37 1.03
C LEU A 145 9.66 -5.86 1.09
N PHE A 146 8.42 -5.38 0.93
CA PHE A 146 8.13 -3.96 1.00
C PHE A 146 8.40 -3.38 2.40
N ILE A 147 8.00 -4.10 3.45
CA ILE A 147 8.16 -3.63 4.83
C ILE A 147 9.63 -3.63 5.25
N TRP A 148 10.34 -4.74 5.08
CA TRP A 148 11.75 -4.86 5.45
C TRP A 148 12.64 -3.94 4.60
N GLY A 149 12.36 -3.89 3.29
CA GLY A 149 13.05 -2.98 2.38
C GLY A 149 12.86 -1.52 2.79
N GLY A 150 11.62 -1.12 3.12
CA GLY A 150 11.31 0.25 3.51
C GLY A 150 11.93 0.67 4.84
N LEU A 151 11.96 -0.23 5.82
CA LEU A 151 12.67 0.00 7.07
C LEU A 151 14.17 0.19 6.84
N ALA A 152 14.78 -0.67 6.02
CA ALA A 152 16.21 -0.56 5.71
C ALA A 152 16.54 0.71 4.90
N ILE A 153 15.68 1.12 3.97
CA ILE A 153 15.77 2.41 3.25
C ILE A 153 15.71 3.58 4.23
N ALA A 154 14.75 3.57 5.17
CA ALA A 154 14.60 4.64 6.15
C ALA A 154 15.83 4.74 7.08
N ILE A 155 16.39 3.60 7.49
CA ILE A 155 17.63 3.54 8.28
C ILE A 155 18.81 4.12 7.49
N CYS A 156 18.99 3.72 6.22
CA CYS A 156 20.07 4.24 5.39
C CYS A 156 19.97 5.78 5.26
N HIS A 157 18.78 6.30 4.98
CA HIS A 157 18.54 7.73 4.91
C HIS A 157 18.81 8.46 6.23
N ALA A 158 18.38 7.90 7.36
CA ALA A 158 18.65 8.47 8.68
C ALA A 158 20.15 8.50 8.98
N CYS A 159 20.89 7.45 8.62
CA CYS A 159 22.35 7.41 8.75
C CYS A 159 23.02 8.49 7.89
N ILE A 160 22.67 8.58 6.60
CA ILE A 160 23.25 9.59 5.69
C ILE A 160 22.94 11.00 6.19
N GLY A 161 21.69 11.28 6.54
CA GLY A 161 21.28 12.57 7.10
C GLY A 161 22.02 12.93 8.38
N SER A 162 22.24 11.96 9.27
CA SER A 162 22.99 12.15 10.52
C SER A 162 24.49 12.40 10.30
N LEU A 163 25.10 11.73 9.31
CA LEU A 163 26.49 11.97 8.92
C LEU A 163 26.71 13.39 8.38
N TYR A 164 25.76 13.89 7.57
CA TYR A 164 25.80 15.28 7.11
C TYR A 164 25.51 16.28 8.23
N ALA A 165 24.56 15.99 9.13
CA ALA A 165 24.22 16.89 10.24
C ALA A 165 25.34 17.01 11.29
N SER A 166 26.10 15.93 11.51
CA SER A 166 27.23 15.91 12.44
C SER A 166 28.53 16.50 11.87
N GLY A 167 28.57 16.82 10.57
CA GLY A 167 29.79 17.25 9.88
C GLY A 167 30.81 16.13 9.65
N ALA A 168 30.56 14.91 10.15
CA ALA A 168 31.42 13.74 9.97
C ALA A 168 31.56 13.35 8.49
N ALA A 169 30.59 13.74 7.66
CA ALA A 169 30.59 13.61 6.21
C ALA A 169 31.90 14.06 5.53
N TYR A 170 32.56 15.10 6.07
CA TYR A 170 33.73 15.71 5.43
C TYR A 170 35.07 15.09 5.85
N THR A 171 35.06 14.13 6.78
CA THR A 171 36.25 13.33 7.14
C THR A 171 36.54 12.30 6.05
N GLU A 172 37.81 11.92 5.83
CA GLU A 172 38.19 10.92 4.81
C GLU A 172 37.38 9.61 4.94
N GLY A 173 37.13 9.14 6.16
CA GLY A 173 36.27 7.97 6.40
C GLY A 173 34.78 8.24 6.14
N GLY A 174 34.30 9.45 6.45
CA GLY A 174 32.91 9.86 6.23
C GLY A 174 32.52 9.93 4.75
N LYS A 175 33.43 10.35 3.87
CA LYS A 175 33.19 10.43 2.42
C LYS A 175 32.80 9.06 1.85
N TRP A 176 33.63 8.06 2.15
CA TRP A 176 33.38 6.68 1.71
C TRP A 176 32.16 6.08 2.39
N ALA A 177 31.92 6.38 3.67
CA ALA A 177 30.72 5.92 4.37
C ALA A 177 29.43 6.41 3.69
N ILE A 178 29.37 7.68 3.27
CA ILE A 178 28.19 8.23 2.56
C ILE A 178 27.98 7.52 1.22
N VAL A 179 29.05 7.34 0.44
CA VAL A 179 28.98 6.66 -0.85
C VAL A 179 28.48 5.23 -0.68
N THR A 180 29.04 4.48 0.28
CA THR A 180 28.60 3.11 0.59
C THR A 180 27.14 3.06 1.05
N LEU A 181 26.69 4.03 1.86
CA LEU A 181 25.30 4.09 2.31
C LEU A 181 24.33 4.42 1.15
N ILE A 182 24.72 5.29 0.22
CA ILE A 182 23.93 5.61 -0.98
C ILE A 182 23.82 4.39 -1.91
N GLU A 183 24.92 3.67 -2.11
CA GLU A 183 24.92 2.42 -2.90
C GLU A 183 24.08 1.34 -2.22
N LEU A 184 24.24 1.16 -0.91
CA LEU A 184 23.45 0.20 -0.13
C LEU A 184 21.95 0.51 -0.21
N TYR A 185 21.58 1.78 -0.06
CA TYR A 185 20.21 2.25 -0.27
C TYR A 185 19.69 1.86 -1.66
N THR A 186 20.48 2.12 -2.70
CA THR A 186 20.11 1.88 -4.10
C THR A 186 19.89 0.40 -4.38
N ILE A 187 20.77 -0.47 -3.85
CA ILE A 187 20.65 -1.93 -3.91
C ILE A 187 19.38 -2.41 -3.19
N ILE A 188 19.15 -1.96 -1.95
CA ILE A 188 17.97 -2.35 -1.18
C ILE A 188 16.69 -1.93 -1.91
N PHE A 189 16.65 -0.69 -2.40
CA PHE A 189 15.51 -0.17 -3.16
C PHE A 189 15.24 -1.01 -4.41
N ALA A 190 16.28 -1.31 -5.19
CA ALA A 190 16.15 -2.11 -6.39
C ALA A 190 15.64 -3.51 -6.07
N GLY A 191 16.20 -4.19 -5.05
CA GLY A 191 15.81 -5.55 -4.69
C GLY A 191 14.45 -5.68 -4.00
N THR A 192 13.86 -4.57 -3.53
CA THR A 192 12.61 -4.58 -2.75
C THR A 192 11.54 -3.69 -3.39
N TRP A 193 11.57 -2.39 -3.11
CA TRP A 193 10.52 -1.43 -3.47
C TRP A 193 10.31 -1.31 -4.97
N SER A 194 11.38 -1.38 -5.78
CA SER A 194 11.28 -1.27 -7.23
C SER A 194 10.42 -2.39 -7.83
N LEU A 195 10.81 -3.66 -7.62
CA LEU A 195 10.07 -4.81 -8.15
C LEU A 195 8.69 -4.94 -7.50
N VAL A 196 8.63 -4.85 -6.17
CA VAL A 196 7.39 -5.11 -5.42
C VAL A 196 6.31 -4.13 -5.80
N THR A 197 6.60 -2.83 -5.87
CA THR A 197 5.59 -1.82 -6.23
C THR A 197 5.02 -2.07 -7.61
N ARG A 198 5.89 -2.42 -8.58
CA ARG A 198 5.47 -2.68 -9.95
C ARG A 198 4.58 -3.91 -10.06
N LEU A 199 4.99 -5.03 -9.46
CA LEU A 199 4.21 -6.27 -9.44
C LEU A 199 2.89 -6.07 -8.70
N TYR A 200 2.97 -5.60 -7.46
CA TYR A 200 1.83 -5.45 -6.56
C TYR A 200 0.76 -4.50 -7.12
N SER A 201 1.16 -3.37 -7.71
CA SER A 201 0.19 -2.40 -8.25
C SER A 201 -0.67 -2.99 -9.37
N THR A 202 -0.19 -4.02 -10.07
CA THR A 202 -0.93 -4.72 -11.12
C THR A 202 -1.65 -5.97 -10.63
N GLU A 203 -1.13 -6.65 -9.61
CA GLU A 203 -1.71 -7.86 -9.01
C GLU A 203 -3.00 -7.55 -8.25
N ILE A 204 -3.09 -6.40 -7.57
CA ILE A 204 -4.28 -6.03 -6.79
C ILE A 204 -5.46 -5.57 -7.65
N GLN A 205 -5.25 -5.26 -8.93
CA GLN A 205 -6.31 -4.68 -9.76
C GLN A 205 -7.23 -5.78 -10.31
N PRO A 206 -8.55 -5.60 -10.27
CA PRO A 206 -9.49 -6.52 -10.91
C PRO A 206 -9.23 -6.61 -12.41
N SER A 207 -9.39 -7.81 -13.00
CA SER A 207 -9.14 -8.07 -14.43
C SER A 207 -9.84 -7.07 -15.36
N ARG A 208 -11.04 -6.60 -15.00
CA ARG A 208 -11.81 -5.61 -15.79
C ARG A 208 -11.18 -4.21 -15.81
N THR A 209 -10.68 -3.73 -14.68
CA THR A 209 -10.12 -2.36 -14.50
C THR A 209 -8.59 -2.34 -14.48
N ARG A 210 -7.93 -3.50 -14.66
CA ARG A 210 -6.48 -3.65 -14.52
C ARG A 210 -5.70 -2.71 -15.40
N SER A 211 -6.05 -2.63 -16.69
CA SER A 211 -5.36 -1.74 -17.65
C SER A 211 -5.47 -0.26 -17.25
N PRO A 212 -6.68 0.35 -17.14
CA PRO A 212 -6.79 1.77 -16.79
C PRO A 212 -6.23 2.10 -15.40
N ALA A 213 -6.39 1.21 -14.41
CA ALA A 213 -5.84 1.43 -13.07
C ALA A 213 -4.31 1.38 -13.05
N SER A 214 -3.70 0.44 -13.78
CA SER A 214 -2.23 0.35 -13.88
C SER A 214 -1.67 1.56 -14.62
N SER A 215 -2.29 2.00 -15.71
CA SER A 215 -1.91 3.21 -16.43
C SER A 215 -2.02 4.45 -15.55
N PHE A 216 -3.08 4.56 -14.74
CA PHE A 216 -3.20 5.65 -13.76
C PHE A 216 -2.08 5.63 -12.72
N CYS A 217 -1.77 4.47 -12.14
CA CYS A 217 -0.70 4.33 -11.15
C CYS A 217 0.66 4.72 -11.73
N ILE A 218 0.98 4.27 -12.94
CA ILE A 218 2.21 4.63 -13.66
C ILE A 218 2.22 6.12 -14.01
N GLY A 219 1.08 6.68 -14.46
CA GLY A 219 0.97 8.10 -14.78
C GLY A 219 1.25 8.99 -13.56
N VAL A 220 0.69 8.62 -12.40
CA VAL A 220 0.95 9.33 -11.14
C VAL A 220 2.42 9.14 -10.69
N ASN A 221 3.00 7.94 -10.87
CA ASN A 221 4.43 7.71 -10.61
C ASN A 221 5.30 8.69 -11.42
N GLN A 222 5.08 8.79 -12.74
CA GLN A 222 5.87 9.69 -13.59
C GLN A 222 5.63 11.17 -13.28
N LEU A 223 4.41 11.54 -12.87
CA LEU A 223 4.12 12.90 -12.42
C LEU A 223 4.94 13.25 -11.17
N VAL A 224 4.96 12.37 -10.16
CA VAL A 224 5.74 12.57 -8.94
C VAL A 224 7.24 12.56 -9.23
N ASN A 225 7.73 11.65 -10.07
CA ASN A 225 9.11 11.65 -10.55
C ASN A 225 9.50 13.02 -11.15
N THR A 226 8.64 13.57 -12.01
CA THR A 226 8.88 14.89 -12.63
C THR A 226 8.96 15.99 -11.59
N LEU A 227 8.06 15.99 -10.60
CA LEU A 227 8.08 16.96 -9.50
C LEU A 227 9.35 16.83 -8.65
N VAL A 228 9.75 15.61 -8.32
CA VAL A 228 10.99 15.34 -7.55
C VAL A 228 12.20 15.83 -8.35
N ALA A 229 12.29 15.51 -9.65
CA ALA A 229 13.40 15.93 -10.49
C ALA A 229 13.52 17.46 -10.59
N LEU A 230 12.41 18.18 -10.71
CA LEU A 230 12.40 19.65 -10.79
C LEU A 230 12.73 20.32 -9.45
N THR A 231 12.25 19.76 -8.33
CA THR A 231 12.43 20.37 -7.00
C THR A 231 13.78 20.01 -6.36
N SER A 232 14.38 18.91 -6.78
CA SER A 232 15.60 18.35 -6.19
C SER A 232 16.81 19.29 -6.16
N PRO A 233 17.21 19.98 -7.25
CA PRO A 233 18.35 20.90 -7.22
C PRO A 233 18.15 22.07 -6.25
N ALA A 234 16.94 22.64 -6.23
CA ALA A 234 16.60 23.75 -5.35
C ALA A 234 16.62 23.33 -3.88
N PHE A 235 16.25 22.08 -3.59
CA PHE A 235 16.25 21.55 -2.23
C PHE A 235 17.68 21.24 -1.75
N LEU A 236 18.51 20.64 -2.61
CA LEU A 236 19.92 20.35 -2.32
C LEU A 236 20.75 21.63 -2.11
N ALA A 237 20.44 22.70 -2.86
CA ALA A 237 21.11 23.99 -2.68
C ALA A 237 20.85 24.65 -1.31
N LYS A 238 19.70 24.35 -0.68
CA LYS A 238 19.32 24.92 0.62
C LYS A 238 19.80 24.09 1.81
N SER A 239 19.82 22.77 1.68
CA SER A 239 20.24 21.88 2.77
C SER A 239 20.89 20.61 2.25
N PRO A 240 22.11 20.28 2.70
CA PRO A 240 22.77 19.02 2.34
C PRO A 240 22.19 17.80 3.08
N PHE A 241 21.60 17.98 4.28
CA PHE A 241 21.05 16.87 5.08
C PHE A 241 19.52 16.73 4.99
N GLY A 242 18.81 17.83 4.74
CA GLY A 242 17.34 17.89 4.72
C GLY A 242 16.66 16.89 3.78
N PRO A 243 17.13 16.70 2.54
CA PRO A 243 16.57 15.73 1.61
C PRO A 243 16.55 14.31 2.17
N TYR A 244 17.62 13.89 2.85
CA TYR A 244 17.73 12.54 3.37
C TYR A 244 16.73 12.27 4.50
N PHE A 245 16.55 13.22 5.42
CA PHE A 245 15.53 13.08 6.48
C PHE A 245 14.11 13.13 5.93
N LEU A 246 13.84 13.97 4.92
CA LEU A 246 12.54 14.04 4.28
C LEU A 246 12.19 12.70 3.61
N TYR A 247 13.06 12.21 2.72
CA TYR A 247 12.82 10.95 1.99
C TYR A 247 12.84 9.73 2.92
N GLY A 248 13.70 9.72 3.94
CA GLY A 248 13.70 8.69 4.98
C GLY A 248 12.39 8.66 5.78
N GLY A 249 11.88 9.84 6.18
CA GLY A 249 10.61 9.97 6.90
C GLY A 249 9.40 9.57 6.06
N LEU A 250 9.36 9.99 4.79
CA LEU A 250 8.32 9.59 3.84
C LEU A 250 8.37 8.08 3.57
N SER A 251 9.56 7.50 3.48
CA SER A 251 9.74 6.06 3.31
C SER A 251 9.23 5.28 4.53
N ALA A 252 9.58 5.72 5.75
CA ALA A 252 9.09 5.12 6.98
C ALA A 252 7.57 5.23 7.12
N PHE A 253 6.99 6.37 6.74
CA PHE A 253 5.54 6.55 6.71
C PHE A 253 4.87 5.58 5.72
N ALA A 254 5.40 5.46 4.51
CA ALA A 254 4.89 4.51 3.52
C ALA A 254 4.98 3.06 4.01
N THR A 255 6.08 2.69 4.67
CA THR A 255 6.24 1.38 5.32
C THR A 255 5.18 1.15 6.38
N ALA A 256 4.88 2.14 7.22
CA ALA A 256 3.82 2.04 8.23
C ALA A 256 2.43 1.87 7.60
N VAL A 257 2.13 2.61 6.54
CA VAL A 257 0.87 2.44 5.79
C VAL A 257 0.82 1.06 5.14
N ALA A 258 1.91 0.60 4.49
CA ALA A 258 1.96 -0.72 3.89
C ALA A 258 1.81 -1.84 4.94
N TYR A 259 2.35 -1.69 6.14
CA TYR A 259 2.14 -2.63 7.23
C TYR A 259 0.64 -2.79 7.57
N ILE A 260 -0.14 -1.71 7.51
CA ILE A 260 -1.56 -1.68 7.87
C ILE A 260 -2.49 -2.01 6.69
N TYR A 261 -2.13 -1.72 5.44
CA TYR A 261 -3.05 -1.82 4.29
C TYR A 261 -2.63 -2.83 3.22
N MET A 262 -1.37 -3.28 3.20
CA MET A 262 -0.87 -4.19 2.18
C MET A 262 -1.18 -5.65 2.55
N GLN A 263 -1.94 -6.35 1.70
CA GLN A 263 -2.12 -7.80 1.79
C GLN A 263 -0.97 -8.55 1.16
N GLU A 264 -0.74 -9.79 1.61
CA GLU A 264 0.16 -10.71 0.93
C GLU A 264 -0.54 -11.34 -0.29
N THR A 265 0.11 -11.24 -1.46
CA THR A 265 -0.39 -11.70 -2.78
C THR A 265 0.28 -12.99 -3.27
N ILE A 266 1.35 -13.44 -2.60
CA ILE A 266 2.06 -14.68 -2.99
C ILE A 266 1.15 -15.91 -2.94
N GLY A 267 1.21 -16.75 -3.98
CA GLY A 267 0.52 -18.04 -4.05
C GLY A 267 -1.01 -17.96 -4.11
N LYS A 268 -1.59 -16.79 -4.44
CA LYS A 268 -3.04 -16.61 -4.61
C LYS A 268 -3.38 -16.31 -6.07
N SER A 269 -4.48 -16.89 -6.56
CA SER A 269 -5.04 -16.50 -7.86
C SER A 269 -5.52 -15.04 -7.81
N LEU A 270 -5.55 -14.36 -8.96
CA LEU A 270 -5.98 -12.96 -9.03
C LEU A 270 -7.45 -12.80 -8.61
N GLU A 271 -8.24 -13.84 -8.83
CA GLU A 271 -9.65 -13.96 -8.49
C GLU A 271 -9.85 -14.20 -6.99
N THR A 272 -8.95 -14.96 -6.35
CA THR A 272 -8.89 -15.10 -4.88
C THR A 272 -8.50 -13.77 -4.21
N ILE A 273 -7.60 -13.01 -4.84
CA ILE A 273 -7.29 -11.64 -4.43
C ILE A 273 -8.53 -10.75 -4.66
N ASP A 274 -9.24 -10.91 -5.78
CA ASP A 274 -10.44 -10.11 -6.04
C ASP A 274 -11.51 -10.32 -4.96
N SER A 275 -11.78 -11.57 -4.58
CA SER A 275 -12.75 -11.91 -3.52
C SER A 275 -12.33 -11.42 -2.13
N SER A 276 -11.04 -11.43 -1.79
CA SER A 276 -10.56 -10.98 -0.46
C SER A 276 -10.81 -9.49 -0.17
N PHE A 277 -10.94 -8.68 -1.22
CA PHE A 277 -11.22 -7.24 -1.10
C PHE A 277 -12.72 -6.91 -1.20
N HIS A 278 -13.60 -7.87 -1.53
CA HIS A 278 -15.05 -7.66 -1.54
C HIS A 278 -15.65 -7.60 -0.12
N GLU A 279 -15.05 -8.29 0.85
CA GLU A 279 -15.59 -8.40 2.22
C GLU A 279 -15.14 -7.27 3.17
N SER A 280 -14.05 -6.53 2.85
CA SER A 280 -13.55 -5.44 3.69
C SER A 280 -12.83 -4.35 2.87
N PRO A 281 -13.21 -3.06 3.02
CA PRO A 281 -12.47 -1.93 2.44
C PRO A 281 -11.05 -1.76 3.01
N THR A 282 -10.83 -2.27 4.23
CA THR A 282 -9.53 -2.32 4.90
C THR A 282 -8.95 -3.71 4.75
N ALA A 283 -7.89 -3.81 3.95
CA ALA A 283 -7.35 -5.06 3.47
C ALA A 283 -6.45 -5.77 4.50
N VAL A 284 -6.90 -5.95 5.75
CA VAL A 284 -6.21 -6.80 6.73
C VAL A 284 -7.20 -7.69 7.47
N THR A 285 -7.16 -8.99 7.16
CA THR A 285 -7.63 -10.02 8.07
C THR A 285 -6.59 -10.18 9.17
N TRP A 286 -6.70 -9.40 10.25
CA TRP A 286 -5.86 -9.60 11.42
C TRP A 286 -6.12 -11.01 11.98
N PRO A 287 -5.11 -11.74 12.48
CA PRO A 287 -5.36 -12.99 13.17
C PRO A 287 -6.36 -12.76 14.31
N PRO A 288 -7.34 -13.66 14.53
CA PRO A 288 -8.44 -13.46 15.47
C PRO A 288 -8.00 -13.18 16.93
N SER A 289 -6.74 -13.43 17.26
CA SER A 289 -6.13 -13.14 18.56
C SER A 289 -5.97 -11.65 18.85
N LEU A 290 -5.72 -10.81 17.83
CA LEU A 290 -5.50 -9.37 18.02
C LEU A 290 -6.80 -8.55 18.08
N LEU A 291 -7.88 -9.05 17.48
CA LEU A 291 -9.20 -8.38 17.46
C LEU A 291 -10.08 -8.73 18.68
N ARG A 292 -9.74 -9.79 19.43
CA ARG A 292 -10.59 -10.33 20.51
C ARG A 292 -10.58 -9.52 21.82
N THR A 293 -9.72 -8.52 21.96
CA THR A 293 -9.62 -7.69 23.17
C THR A 293 -10.75 -6.65 23.29
N GLY A 294 -11.35 -6.21 22.19
CA GLY A 294 -12.50 -5.27 22.22
C GLY A 294 -13.85 -5.95 22.45
N ALA A 295 -14.10 -7.08 21.79
CA ALA A 295 -15.42 -7.74 21.77
C ALA A 295 -15.80 -8.43 23.10
N ARG A 296 -14.82 -8.79 23.95
CA ARG A 296 -15.10 -9.36 25.28
C ARG A 296 -15.70 -8.34 26.25
N ARG A 297 -15.40 -7.05 26.08
CA ARG A 297 -15.87 -5.99 26.99
C ARG A 297 -17.35 -5.65 26.74
N THR A 298 -17.80 -5.69 25.49
CA THR A 298 -19.20 -5.49 25.09
C THR A 298 -20.09 -6.70 25.39
N GLN A 299 -19.61 -7.94 25.17
CA GLN A 299 -20.38 -9.14 25.55
C GLN A 299 -20.47 -9.34 27.08
N ALA A 300 -19.44 -8.98 27.84
CA ALA A 300 -19.50 -9.03 29.31
C ALA A 300 -20.48 -8.00 29.89
N GLY A 301 -20.56 -6.80 29.28
CA GLY A 301 -21.56 -5.78 29.64
C GLY A 301 -22.99 -6.20 29.29
N ALA A 302 -23.21 -6.78 28.11
CA ALA A 302 -24.52 -7.25 27.66
C ALA A 302 -25.05 -8.47 28.45
N ARG A 303 -24.17 -9.39 28.87
CA ARG A 303 -24.55 -10.50 29.78
C ARG A 303 -24.87 -10.01 31.19
N ARG A 304 -24.25 -8.93 31.66
CA ARG A 304 -24.57 -8.34 32.98
C ARG A 304 -25.91 -7.61 32.97
N SER A 305 -26.29 -6.97 31.87
CA SER A 305 -27.58 -6.29 31.74
C SER A 305 -28.75 -7.26 31.50
N SER A 306 -28.54 -8.35 30.75
CA SER A 306 -29.58 -9.36 30.54
C SER A 306 -29.90 -10.17 31.80
N ARG A 307 -28.89 -10.50 32.61
CA ARG A 307 -29.09 -11.21 33.89
C ARG A 307 -29.82 -10.36 34.93
N ARG A 308 -29.66 -9.03 34.88
CA ARG A 308 -30.36 -8.07 35.75
C ARG A 308 -31.83 -7.85 35.34
N ARG A 309 -32.15 -7.94 34.03
CA ARG A 309 -33.52 -7.89 33.51
C ARG A 309 -34.30 -9.20 33.73
N SER A 310 -33.63 -10.34 33.61
CA SER A 310 -34.27 -11.66 33.81
C SER A 310 -34.66 -11.94 35.27
N SER A 311 -33.98 -11.32 36.25
CA SER A 311 -34.29 -11.51 37.67
C SER A 311 -35.48 -10.66 38.17
N ALA A 312 -36.01 -9.76 37.34
CA ALA A 312 -37.03 -8.78 37.72
C ALA A 312 -38.44 -9.08 37.16
N ALA A 313 -38.60 -10.17 36.41
CA ALA A 313 -39.88 -10.55 35.80
C ALA A 313 -40.25 -11.98 36.20
N HIS A 314 -40.91 -12.13 37.35
CA HIS A 314 -41.75 -13.29 37.61
C HIS A 314 -43.18 -12.95 37.15
N VAL A 315 -43.81 -13.86 36.42
CA VAL A 315 -45.17 -13.76 35.88
C VAL A 315 -45.96 -14.88 36.55
N ASP A 316 -47.18 -14.60 37.02
CA ASP A 316 -48.05 -15.62 37.61
C ASP A 316 -48.75 -16.49 36.54
N GLU A 317 -49.41 -17.57 36.96
CA GLU A 317 -50.08 -18.55 36.08
C GLU A 317 -51.21 -17.97 35.21
N ASN A 318 -51.63 -16.72 35.41
CA ASN A 318 -52.64 -16.05 34.59
C ASN A 318 -52.05 -14.95 33.68
N GLY A 319 -50.71 -14.89 33.53
CA GLY A 319 -50.05 -14.09 32.51
C GLY A 319 -49.98 -12.59 32.79
N LYS A 320 -50.18 -12.15 34.04
CA LYS A 320 -49.94 -10.75 34.45
C LYS A 320 -48.59 -10.60 35.18
N PRO A 321 -47.81 -9.53 34.91
CA PRO A 321 -46.55 -9.30 35.61
C PRO A 321 -46.82 -8.96 37.08
N THR A 322 -46.27 -9.75 38.00
CA THR A 322 -46.35 -9.49 39.44
C THR A 322 -45.10 -8.73 39.89
N PHE A 323 -45.31 -7.52 40.42
CA PHE A 323 -44.25 -6.76 41.07
C PHE A 323 -44.14 -7.22 42.54
N PRO A 324 -42.95 -7.50 43.08
CA PRO A 324 -42.80 -7.86 44.48
C PRO A 324 -43.29 -6.73 45.38
N GLY A 325 -44.31 -7.02 46.19
CA GLY A 325 -44.81 -6.12 47.21
C GLY A 325 -43.75 -5.93 48.29
N ASN A 326 -43.14 -4.74 48.30
CA ASN A 326 -42.64 -4.04 49.49
C ASN A 326 -42.12 -2.66 49.05
N TYR A 327 -43.05 -1.77 48.72
CA TYR A 327 -42.86 -0.35 48.97
C TYR A 327 -43.91 0.06 49.98
N ALA A 328 -43.48 0.16 51.23
CA ALA A 328 -44.25 0.84 52.26
C ALA A 328 -44.49 2.28 51.77
N MET A 329 -45.76 2.60 51.51
CA MET A 329 -46.25 3.97 51.44
C MET A 329 -46.14 4.57 52.85
N GLU A 330 -45.09 5.34 53.10
CA GLU A 330 -45.06 6.26 54.22
C GLU A 330 -45.92 7.48 53.84
N ARG A 331 -47.07 7.57 54.53
CA ARG A 331 -48.06 8.65 54.39
C ARG A 331 -47.44 9.98 54.83
N LEU A 332 -47.60 11.01 54.01
CA LEU A 332 -47.87 12.36 54.51
C LEU A 332 -49.33 12.68 54.20
N GLY A 333 -50.16 12.68 55.25
CA GLY A 333 -51.56 13.04 55.21
C GLY A 333 -51.84 14.43 55.82
N SER A 334 -52.94 15.02 55.35
CA SER A 334 -53.84 16.01 56.00
C SER A 334 -53.23 17.30 56.57
N SER A 335 -53.39 18.44 55.92
CA SER A 335 -54.54 19.38 55.94
C SER A 335 -54.53 20.39 57.11
N ASN A 336 -54.26 21.67 56.81
CA ASN A 336 -55.10 22.84 57.14
C ASN A 336 -54.40 24.16 56.85
N GLY A 337 -55.17 25.18 56.42
CA GLY A 337 -54.86 26.58 56.71
C GLY A 337 -54.69 27.54 55.53
N SER A 338 -55.81 28.13 55.10
CA SER A 338 -56.02 29.49 54.58
C SER A 338 -54.84 30.49 54.51
N ALA A 339 -54.74 31.25 53.39
CA ALA A 339 -55.06 32.70 53.30
C ALA A 339 -54.24 33.48 52.25
N GLY A 340 -54.92 34.37 51.51
CA GLY A 340 -54.43 35.65 50.92
C GLY A 340 -53.63 35.54 49.61
N LEU A 341 -54.14 35.93 48.42
CA LEU A 341 -54.46 37.26 47.85
C LEU A 341 -53.27 38.07 47.29
N GLN A 342 -53.53 38.69 46.13
CA GLN A 342 -52.79 39.68 45.32
C GLN A 342 -51.68 39.13 44.41
N GLY A 343 -51.54 39.51 43.13
CA GLY A 343 -52.13 40.59 42.34
C GLY A 343 -51.07 41.21 41.40
N SER A 344 -51.49 41.69 40.22
CA SER A 344 -50.70 42.33 39.12
C SER A 344 -49.83 41.39 38.27
N ALA A 345 -49.96 41.27 36.94
CA ALA A 345 -50.17 42.19 35.80
C ALA A 345 -48.93 43.03 35.43
N ILE A 346 -48.81 43.28 34.11
CA ILE A 346 -47.99 44.30 33.38
C ILE A 346 -46.70 43.72 32.74
N GLU A 347 -46.72 43.47 31.41
CA GLU A 347 -46.14 44.28 30.27
C GLU A 347 -44.60 44.25 30.29
N ASP A 348 -43.84 44.07 29.21
CA ASP A 348 -44.02 44.05 27.74
C ASP A 348 -42.97 43.09 27.13
#